data_AF-A0A379TN57-F1
#
_entry.id   AF-A0A379TN57-F1
#
_cell.length_a   1.000
_cell.length_b   1.000
_cell.length_c   1.000
_cell.angle_alpha   90.00
_cell.angle_beta   90.00
_cell.angle_gamma   90.00
#
_symmetry.space_group_name_H-M   'P 1'
#
loop_
_entity.id
_entity.type
_entity.pdbx_description
1 polymer ?
#
loop_
_entity_poly.entity_id
_entity_poly.type
_entity_poly.pdbx_seq_one_letter_code
_entity_poly.pdbx_strand_id
1 'polypeptide(L)'
;MGQGRHTRFDPTPPPNPPAGVTDIQGLVRFDDLYWIAVDVKTDGQQLADIMEQRPLGLRRNPNSQPVSGNAFRRETRYKTWRSDVQEKAEAVGYHHHYVTIGELCDRLPDMPGWDAPEPPAFHFPPGKALKGTEIMRDALEQRHVIEICPFRAWVLPLHDTKEYDLANALNLGIMADLAYAEEFLPDKDTHLISYFFEQKCQDLSCLPQFAEFPNYFHTLAVDVPFRERYLKPTYLNTAHPGRDENPEGDSRLFTVECGAHVLVAWCGTASGLNVGTDFLLRRSVVRQSWAGWETCTVVFWRLISWLNGSSGIS
;
A
#
# COMPACT_ATOMS: atom_id res chain seq x y z
N MET A 1 9.39 42.12 8.63
CA MET A 1 8.97 42.88 7.43
C MET A 1 9.78 42.39 6.24
N GLY A 2 9.32 41.34 5.56
CA GLY A 2 9.93 40.88 4.31
C GLY A 2 9.06 41.38 3.16
N GLN A 3 9.54 42.37 2.42
CA GLN A 3 8.82 42.87 1.26
C GLN A 3 8.76 41.79 0.18
N GLY A 4 7.53 41.40 -0.17
CA GLY A 4 7.27 40.59 -1.35
C GLY A 4 7.76 41.30 -2.60
N ARG A 5 8.75 40.71 -3.27
CA ARG A 5 9.05 41.06 -4.66
C ARG A 5 7.87 40.56 -5.51
N HIS A 6 6.94 41.46 -5.81
CA HIS A 6 6.09 41.30 -6.97
C HIS A 6 7.00 41.21 -8.20
N THR A 7 7.08 40.04 -8.82
CA THR A 7 7.63 39.88 -10.16
C THR A 7 6.72 40.68 -11.10
N ARG A 8 7.16 41.89 -11.44
CA ARG A 8 6.51 42.74 -12.44
C ARG A 8 6.53 41.97 -13.75
N PHE A 9 5.35 41.68 -14.30
CA PHE A 9 5.22 41.15 -15.65
C PHE A 9 5.88 42.15 -16.61
N ASP A 10 6.96 41.71 -17.25
CA ASP A 10 7.64 42.47 -18.30
C ASP A 10 7.12 41.93 -19.65
N PRO A 11 6.30 42.72 -20.40
CA PRO A 11 5.77 42.29 -21.68
C PRO A 11 6.82 42.30 -22.80
N THR A 12 8.07 42.68 -22.52
CA THR A 12 9.11 42.77 -23.53
C THR A 12 9.48 41.35 -24.01
N PRO A 13 9.32 41.02 -25.31
CA PRO A 13 9.74 39.73 -25.83
C PRO A 13 11.23 39.49 -25.54
N PRO A 14 11.66 38.24 -25.29
CA PRO A 14 13.07 37.95 -25.07
C PRO A 14 13.90 38.51 -26.23
N PRO A 15 15.12 39.02 -25.97
CA PRO A 15 15.90 39.82 -26.92
C PRO A 15 16.28 39.13 -28.24
N ASN A 16 15.87 37.87 -28.48
CA ASN A 16 15.94 37.18 -29.76
C ASN A 16 14.71 36.24 -29.89
N PRO A 17 13.56 36.69 -30.43
CA PRO A 17 12.45 35.79 -30.69
C PRO A 17 12.85 34.73 -31.73
N PRO A 18 12.36 33.49 -31.63
CA PRO A 18 12.61 32.45 -32.64
C PRO A 18 12.20 32.96 -34.03
N ALA A 19 13.13 32.95 -34.97
CA ALA A 19 12.92 33.38 -36.34
C ALA A 19 13.13 32.18 -37.28
N GLY A 20 12.15 31.91 -38.15
CA GLY A 20 12.18 30.81 -39.11
C GLY A 20 12.24 31.32 -40.54
N VAL A 21 12.93 30.59 -41.41
CA VAL A 21 12.97 30.86 -42.85
C VAL A 21 12.02 29.89 -43.54
N THR A 22 11.17 30.40 -44.43
CA THR A 22 10.23 29.61 -45.21
C THR A 22 10.94 28.75 -46.26
N ASP A 23 10.43 27.55 -46.51
CA ASP A 23 10.84 26.72 -47.64
C ASP A 23 10.16 27.13 -48.96
N ILE A 24 10.44 26.37 -50.04
CA ILE A 24 9.91 26.62 -51.39
C ILE A 24 8.39 26.44 -51.49
N GLN A 25 7.76 25.78 -50.52
CA GLN A 25 6.32 25.58 -50.43
C GLN A 25 5.63 26.64 -49.57
N GLY A 26 6.38 27.58 -48.98
CA GLY A 26 5.81 28.59 -48.08
C GLY A 26 5.66 28.11 -46.63
N LEU A 27 6.25 26.95 -46.27
CA LEU A 27 6.13 26.40 -44.92
C LEU A 27 7.30 26.90 -44.06
N VAL A 28 6.97 27.43 -42.87
CA VAL A 28 7.95 27.74 -41.82
C VAL A 28 7.79 26.72 -40.70
N ARG A 29 8.86 25.99 -40.40
CA ARG A 29 8.94 25.07 -39.28
C ARG A 29 9.81 25.69 -38.19
N PHE A 30 9.29 25.70 -36.97
CA PHE A 30 10.03 26.12 -35.78
C PHE A 30 10.33 24.87 -34.96
N ASP A 31 11.60 24.45 -34.94
CA ASP A 31 12.11 23.42 -34.05
C ASP A 31 12.70 24.09 -32.79
N ASP A 32 12.81 23.36 -31.68
CA ASP A 32 13.45 23.82 -30.43
C ASP A 32 12.89 25.12 -29.80
N LEU A 33 11.59 25.38 -29.99
CA LEU A 33 10.89 26.42 -29.23
C LEU A 33 10.99 26.12 -27.72
N TYR A 34 11.29 27.13 -26.91
CA TYR A 34 11.25 27.03 -25.45
C TYR A 34 9.82 26.72 -25.00
N TRP A 35 9.53 25.45 -24.80
CA TRP A 35 8.34 24.97 -24.11
C TRP A 35 8.61 25.14 -22.61
N ILE A 36 8.00 26.15 -22.00
CA ILE A 36 8.14 26.36 -20.55
C ILE A 36 6.96 25.66 -19.89
N ALA A 37 7.24 24.48 -19.34
CA ALA A 37 6.45 23.89 -18.27
C ALA A 37 7.12 24.24 -16.94
N VAL A 38 6.35 24.23 -15.86
CA VAL A 38 6.89 24.39 -14.50
C VAL A 38 6.48 23.20 -13.64
N ASP A 39 7.43 22.73 -12.85
CA ASP A 39 7.20 21.69 -11.86
C ASP A 39 6.94 22.32 -10.48
N VAL A 40 5.80 21.97 -9.88
CA VAL A 40 5.48 22.40 -8.52
C VAL A 40 5.97 21.34 -7.54
N LYS A 41 6.77 21.77 -6.57
CA LYS A 41 7.27 20.95 -5.45
C LYS A 41 7.06 21.65 -4.11
N THR A 42 7.14 20.87 -3.03
CA THR A 42 7.10 21.35 -1.64
C THR A 42 8.14 20.59 -0.81
N ASP A 43 8.42 21.07 0.40
CA ASP A 43 9.34 20.38 1.31
C ASP A 43 8.76 19.01 1.68
N GLY A 44 9.50 17.95 1.35
CA GLY A 44 9.01 16.59 1.47
C GLY A 44 8.72 16.15 2.91
N GLN A 45 9.52 16.62 3.88
CA GLN A 45 9.31 16.25 5.29
C GLN A 45 8.07 16.93 5.86
N GLN A 46 7.94 18.25 5.69
CA GLN A 46 6.77 19.00 6.16
C GLN A 46 5.49 18.49 5.50
N LEU A 47 5.54 18.14 4.21
CA LEU A 47 4.39 17.55 3.53
C LEU A 47 4.02 16.20 4.15
N ALA A 48 4.99 15.31 4.36
CA ALA A 48 4.75 14.00 4.98
C ALA A 48 4.14 14.15 6.39
N ASP A 49 4.71 15.02 7.23
CA ASP A 49 4.23 15.27 8.60
C ASP A 49 2.76 15.71 8.61
N ILE A 50 2.36 16.58 7.68
CA ILE A 50 0.96 17.03 7.56
C ILE A 50 0.09 15.92 6.98
N MET A 51 0.54 15.23 5.93
CA MET A 51 -0.24 14.21 5.22
C MET A 51 -0.44 12.93 6.02
N GLU A 52 0.43 12.62 6.98
CA GLU A 52 0.20 11.55 7.96
C GLU A 52 -1.02 11.81 8.85
N GLN A 53 -1.30 13.09 9.15
CA GLN A 53 -2.41 13.49 10.03
C GLN A 53 -3.75 13.68 9.30
N ARG A 54 -3.74 13.65 7.96
CA ARG A 54 -4.97 13.79 7.16
C ARG A 54 -5.63 12.42 6.99
N PRO A 55 -6.88 12.21 7.44
CA PRO A 55 -7.53 10.91 7.27
C PRO A 55 -7.76 10.63 5.78
N LEU A 56 -7.82 9.34 5.43
CA LEU A 56 -8.22 8.96 4.09
C LEU A 56 -9.69 9.37 3.83
N GLY A 57 -9.98 9.87 2.63
CA GLY A 57 -11.34 10.28 2.26
C GLY A 57 -12.31 9.10 2.23
N LEU A 58 -13.55 9.31 2.74
CA LEU A 58 -14.62 8.30 2.74
C LEU A 58 -15.02 7.88 1.32
N ARG A 59 -15.00 8.82 0.37
CA ARG A 59 -15.20 8.56 -1.06
C ARG A 59 -13.85 8.32 -1.71
N ARG A 60 -13.60 7.10 -2.18
CA ARG A 60 -12.38 6.74 -2.88
C ARG A 60 -12.62 6.69 -4.37
N ASN A 61 -11.58 7.01 -5.14
CA ASN A 61 -11.61 6.77 -6.57
C ASN A 61 -11.67 5.24 -6.78
N PRO A 62 -12.76 4.67 -7.31
CA PRO A 62 -12.82 3.23 -7.58
C PRO A 62 -11.78 2.81 -8.63
N ASN A 63 -11.18 3.77 -9.33
CA ASN A 63 -10.20 3.57 -10.39
C ASN A 63 -8.75 3.70 -9.93
N SER A 64 -8.47 4.03 -8.66
CA SER A 64 -7.09 4.20 -8.17
C SER A 64 -6.32 2.88 -8.09
N GLN A 65 -6.98 1.73 -8.25
CA GLN A 65 -6.33 0.42 -8.24
C GLN A 65 -5.30 0.31 -9.36
N PRO A 66 -4.04 -0.09 -9.07
CA PRO A 66 -3.04 -0.30 -10.10
C PRO A 66 -3.59 -1.31 -11.12
N VAL A 67 -3.40 -0.98 -12.40
CA VAL A 67 -3.93 -1.73 -13.54
C VAL A 67 -3.50 -3.21 -13.52
N SER A 68 -2.34 -3.50 -12.91
CA SER A 68 -1.75 -4.83 -12.80
C SER A 68 -2.29 -5.70 -11.65
N GLY A 69 -3.27 -5.24 -10.86
CA GLY A 69 -3.83 -6.01 -9.74
C GLY A 69 -5.35 -5.98 -9.65
N ASN A 70 -6.02 -5.48 -10.69
CA ASN A 70 -7.43 -5.17 -10.61
C ASN A 70 -8.29 -6.42 -10.90
N ALA A 71 -9.01 -6.92 -9.90
CA ALA A 71 -10.13 -7.83 -10.14
C ALA A 71 -11.26 -7.12 -10.91
N PHE A 72 -11.32 -5.78 -10.85
CA PHE A 72 -12.21 -4.93 -11.63
C PHE A 72 -11.51 -4.54 -12.95
N ARG A 73 -11.85 -5.20 -14.05
CA ARG A 73 -11.24 -4.96 -15.38
C ARG A 73 -11.21 -3.47 -15.74
N ARG A 74 -10.28 -3.06 -16.60
CA ARG A 74 -10.20 -1.69 -17.17
C ARG A 74 -11.55 -1.17 -17.70
N GLU A 75 -12.42 -2.07 -18.18
CA GLU A 75 -13.79 -1.75 -18.63
C GLU A 75 -14.74 -1.32 -17.49
N THR A 76 -14.52 -1.79 -16.27
CA THR A 76 -15.36 -1.52 -15.09
C THR A 76 -14.98 -0.25 -14.34
N ARG A 77 -13.98 0.49 -14.84
CA ARG A 77 -13.62 1.79 -14.29
C ARG A 77 -14.81 2.75 -14.38
N TYR A 78 -15.13 3.39 -13.26
CA TYR A 78 -16.15 4.42 -13.19
C TYR A 78 -15.61 5.70 -13.81
N LYS A 79 -15.72 5.80 -15.15
CA LYS A 79 -15.10 6.87 -15.96
C LYS A 79 -15.53 8.29 -15.58
N THR A 80 -16.68 8.40 -14.92
CA THR A 80 -17.29 9.67 -14.50
C THR A 80 -17.05 9.97 -13.02
N TRP A 81 -16.29 9.13 -12.30
CA TRP A 81 -16.01 9.39 -10.89
C TRP A 81 -15.20 10.67 -10.74
N ARG A 82 -15.61 11.52 -9.80
CA ARG A 82 -14.89 12.72 -9.39
C ARG A 82 -14.84 12.77 -7.87
N SER A 83 -13.77 13.35 -7.34
CA SER A 83 -13.66 13.65 -5.91
C SER A 83 -14.49 14.88 -5.56
N ASP A 84 -14.87 15.03 -4.29
CA ASP A 84 -15.57 16.23 -3.82
C ASP A 84 -14.70 17.49 -4.02
N VAL A 85 -13.37 17.36 -3.98
CA VAL A 85 -12.42 18.45 -4.22
C VAL A 85 -12.42 18.83 -5.69
N GLN A 86 -12.40 17.84 -6.58
CA GLN A 86 -12.49 18.04 -8.02
C GLN A 86 -13.78 18.75 -8.41
N GLU A 87 -14.93 18.27 -7.92
CA GLU A 87 -16.24 18.88 -8.21
C GLU A 87 -16.27 20.35 -7.77
N LYS A 88 -15.75 20.66 -6.58
CA LYS A 88 -15.70 22.05 -6.07
C LYS A 88 -14.73 22.93 -6.85
N ALA A 89 -13.58 22.41 -7.23
CA ALA A 89 -12.57 23.16 -8.00
C ALA A 89 -13.10 23.49 -9.39
N GLU A 90 -13.66 22.51 -10.10
CA GLU A 90 -14.18 22.69 -11.45
C GLU A 90 -15.41 23.60 -11.48
N ALA A 91 -16.27 23.56 -10.44
CA ALA A 91 -17.42 24.44 -10.32
C ALA A 91 -17.07 25.95 -10.29
N VAL A 92 -15.84 26.28 -9.86
CA VAL A 92 -15.33 27.67 -9.85
C VAL A 92 -14.29 27.93 -10.95
N GLY A 93 -14.14 27.00 -11.90
CA GLY A 93 -13.25 27.11 -13.06
C GLY A 93 -11.76 26.88 -12.75
N TYR A 94 -11.43 26.15 -11.68
CA TYR A 94 -10.05 25.83 -11.33
C TYR A 94 -9.63 24.47 -11.93
N HIS A 95 -8.35 24.35 -12.27
CA HIS A 95 -7.76 23.09 -12.72
C HIS A 95 -7.45 22.20 -11.52
N HIS A 96 -8.06 21.03 -11.48
CA HIS A 96 -7.82 20.04 -10.43
C HIS A 96 -6.72 19.06 -10.83
N HIS A 97 -5.84 18.75 -9.88
CA HIS A 97 -4.77 17.77 -9.99
C HIS A 97 -4.84 16.84 -8.79
N TYR A 98 -5.01 15.53 -9.01
CA TYR A 98 -4.87 14.54 -7.94
C TYR A 98 -3.47 13.93 -8.01
N VAL A 99 -2.73 14.02 -6.91
CA VAL A 99 -1.32 13.59 -6.85
C VAL A 99 -1.04 12.81 -5.58
N THR A 100 -0.04 11.94 -5.64
CA THR A 100 0.57 11.32 -4.46
C THR A 100 1.58 12.26 -3.84
N ILE A 101 1.94 12.06 -2.57
CA ILE A 101 2.94 12.94 -1.91
C ILE A 101 4.26 12.94 -2.69
N GLY A 102 4.67 11.78 -3.23
CA GLY A 102 5.94 11.63 -3.93
C GLY A 102 6.00 12.43 -5.22
N GLU A 103 4.86 12.75 -5.84
CA GLU A 103 4.79 13.64 -7.01
C GLU A 103 5.04 15.11 -6.65
N LEU A 104 5.02 15.50 -5.37
CA LEU A 104 5.25 16.89 -4.92
C LEU A 104 6.51 17.07 -4.07
N CYS A 105 6.98 16.04 -3.38
CA CYS A 105 8.15 16.15 -2.52
C CYS A 105 9.41 16.54 -3.32
N ASP A 106 10.22 17.43 -2.76
CA ASP A 106 11.56 17.75 -3.29
C ASP A 106 12.63 16.71 -2.93
N ARG A 107 12.42 15.99 -1.83
CA ARG A 107 13.25 14.88 -1.32
C ARG A 107 12.36 13.80 -0.69
N LEU A 108 12.90 12.61 -0.51
CA LEU A 108 12.22 11.60 0.30
C LEU A 108 12.12 12.10 1.76
N PRO A 109 10.94 12.01 2.40
CA PRO A 109 10.82 12.23 3.83
C PRO A 109 11.51 11.09 4.59
N ASP A 110 11.83 11.34 5.86
CA ASP A 110 12.25 10.29 6.76
C ASP A 110 11.09 9.30 6.99
N MET A 111 11.40 8.01 6.90
CA MET A 111 10.45 6.91 7.05
C MET A 111 11.07 5.88 7.99
N PRO A 112 10.82 5.98 9.31
CA PRO A 112 11.35 5.04 10.28
C PRO A 112 11.03 3.59 9.90
N GLY A 113 12.03 2.71 10.08
CA GLY A 113 11.93 1.29 9.74
C GLY A 113 11.82 0.97 8.25
N TRP A 114 12.11 1.93 7.36
CA TRP A 114 12.22 1.70 5.92
C TRP A 114 13.68 1.44 5.52
N ASP A 115 13.99 0.20 5.16
CA ASP A 115 15.33 -0.25 4.73
C ASP A 115 15.41 -0.59 3.23
N ALA A 116 14.26 -0.61 2.54
CA ALA A 116 14.20 -0.91 1.12
C ALA A 116 14.81 0.22 0.28
N PRO A 117 15.54 -0.11 -0.81
CA PRO A 117 16.19 0.89 -1.65
C PRO A 117 15.20 1.79 -2.39
N GLU A 118 14.03 1.24 -2.74
CA GLU A 118 12.95 1.97 -3.38
C GLU A 118 11.95 2.45 -2.33
N PRO A 119 11.38 3.66 -2.48
CA PRO A 119 10.32 4.14 -1.61
C PRO A 119 9.00 3.37 -1.85
N PRO A 120 8.01 3.48 -0.94
CA PRO A 120 6.73 2.80 -1.09
C PRO A 120 6.03 3.25 -2.38
N ALA A 121 5.92 2.32 -3.34
CA ALA A 121 5.57 2.64 -4.73
C ALA A 121 4.20 3.31 -4.91
N PHE A 122 3.24 3.07 -4.01
CA PHE A 122 1.95 3.75 -4.06
C PHE A 122 2.08 5.25 -3.75
N HIS A 123 2.87 5.62 -2.76
CA HIS A 123 3.08 7.01 -2.33
C HIS A 123 4.16 7.72 -3.16
N PHE A 124 5.10 6.96 -3.70
CA PHE A 124 6.20 7.42 -4.55
C PHE A 124 6.23 6.60 -5.85
N PRO A 125 5.35 6.91 -6.82
CA PRO A 125 5.25 6.14 -8.05
C PRO A 125 6.56 6.16 -8.86
N PRO A 126 7.05 4.99 -9.32
CA PRO A 126 8.25 4.91 -10.15
C PRO A 126 8.16 5.80 -11.38
N GLY A 127 9.23 6.53 -11.66
CA GLY A 127 9.31 7.44 -12.80
C GLY A 127 8.55 8.76 -12.63
N LYS A 128 7.87 8.99 -11.51
CA LYS A 128 7.21 10.27 -11.17
C LYS A 128 7.68 10.87 -9.85
N ALA A 129 8.07 10.02 -8.90
CA ALA A 129 8.55 10.45 -7.60
C ALA A 129 9.65 11.51 -7.72
N LEU A 130 9.53 12.57 -6.91
CA LEU A 130 10.44 13.70 -6.79
C LEU A 130 10.60 14.56 -8.05
N LYS A 131 9.78 14.36 -9.08
CA LYS A 131 9.83 15.17 -10.31
C LYS A 131 9.03 16.46 -10.21
N GLY A 132 8.02 16.50 -9.34
CA GLY A 132 7.08 17.61 -9.27
C GLY A 132 5.83 17.33 -10.12
N THR A 133 4.82 18.16 -9.92
CA THR A 133 3.59 18.12 -10.74
C THR A 133 3.70 19.17 -11.84
N GLU A 134 3.69 18.70 -13.09
CA GLU A 134 3.83 19.54 -14.27
C GLU A 134 2.57 20.38 -14.50
N ILE A 135 2.76 21.70 -14.60
CA ILE A 135 1.72 22.64 -15.05
C ILE A 135 2.02 23.09 -16.47
N MET A 136 1.12 22.76 -17.38
CA MET A 136 1.22 23.12 -18.80
C MET A 136 1.09 24.61 -19.02
N ARG A 137 1.78 25.12 -20.05
CA ARG A 137 1.85 26.55 -20.39
C ARG A 137 0.47 27.21 -20.51
N ASP A 138 -0.46 26.55 -21.17
CA ASP A 138 -1.82 27.03 -21.41
C ASP A 138 -2.67 27.12 -20.12
N ALA A 139 -2.21 26.50 -19.04
CA ALA A 139 -2.85 26.57 -17.73
C ALA A 139 -2.13 27.51 -16.73
N LEU A 140 -0.93 28.03 -17.04
CA LEU A 140 -0.12 28.81 -16.08
C LEU A 140 -0.82 30.04 -15.46
N GLU A 141 -1.69 30.71 -16.22
CA GLU A 141 -2.43 31.90 -15.75
C GLU A 141 -3.73 31.53 -15.01
N GLN A 142 -4.01 30.24 -14.86
CA GLN A 142 -5.23 29.72 -14.26
C GLN A 142 -4.98 29.31 -12.80
N ARG A 143 -6.05 29.18 -12.02
CA ARG A 143 -5.95 28.70 -10.64
C ARG A 143 -5.94 27.18 -10.62
N HIS A 144 -5.00 26.61 -9.87
CA HIS A 144 -4.83 25.18 -9.71
C HIS A 144 -5.17 24.75 -8.29
N VAL A 145 -5.87 23.62 -8.18
CA VAL A 145 -6.12 22.92 -6.91
C VAL A 145 -5.41 21.59 -6.97
N ILE A 146 -4.44 21.39 -6.08
CA ILE A 146 -3.72 20.13 -5.95
C ILE A 146 -4.32 19.37 -4.77
N GLU A 147 -5.08 18.31 -5.07
CA GLU A 147 -5.56 17.34 -4.11
C GLU A 147 -4.49 16.29 -3.88
N ILE A 148 -4.06 16.12 -2.64
CA ILE A 148 -2.93 15.26 -2.27
C ILE A 148 -3.46 14.01 -1.58
N CYS A 149 -3.03 12.83 -2.04
CA CYS A 149 -3.29 11.57 -1.37
C CYS A 149 -2.58 11.58 0.01
N PRO A 150 -3.28 11.29 1.12
CA PRO A 150 -2.66 11.23 2.44
C PRO A 150 -1.55 10.18 2.55
N PHE A 151 -0.55 10.45 3.40
CA PHE A 151 0.57 9.55 3.62
C PHE A 151 0.24 8.54 4.72
N ARG A 152 -0.46 7.48 4.33
CA ARG A 152 -1.06 6.52 5.26
C ARG A 152 -0.87 5.09 4.79
N ALA A 153 -1.13 4.14 5.68
CA ALA A 153 -1.09 2.71 5.38
C ALA A 153 -2.29 2.01 6.02
N TRP A 154 -2.63 0.84 5.50
CA TRP A 154 -3.60 -0.05 6.11
C TRP A 154 -2.97 -0.84 7.25
N VAL A 155 -3.67 -0.93 8.36
CA VAL A 155 -3.44 -1.93 9.41
C VAL A 155 -4.71 -2.70 9.67
N LEU A 156 -4.54 -3.95 10.13
CA LEU A 156 -5.66 -4.81 10.46
C LEU A 156 -5.99 -4.57 11.94
N PRO A 157 -7.12 -3.94 12.30
CA PRO A 157 -7.46 -3.72 13.69
C PRO A 157 -7.63 -5.06 14.39
N LEU A 158 -7.08 -5.14 15.61
CA LEU A 158 -7.33 -6.19 16.57
C LEU A 158 -7.79 -5.56 17.88
N HIS A 159 -8.81 -6.17 18.48
CA HIS A 159 -9.36 -5.73 19.76
C HIS A 159 -8.79 -6.59 20.88
N ASP A 160 -8.28 -5.94 21.93
CA ASP A 160 -7.94 -6.62 23.18
C ASP A 160 -9.23 -6.94 23.94
N THR A 161 -9.72 -8.17 23.77
CA THR A 161 -10.94 -8.63 24.42
C THR A 161 -10.89 -10.13 24.69
N LYS A 162 -11.56 -10.55 25.77
CA LYS A 162 -11.76 -11.95 26.14
C LYS A 162 -13.05 -12.53 25.53
N GLU A 163 -13.92 -11.67 25.01
CA GLU A 163 -15.16 -12.06 24.35
C GLU A 163 -14.90 -12.38 22.88
N TYR A 164 -15.82 -13.12 22.27
CA TYR A 164 -15.76 -13.32 20.83
C TYR A 164 -15.90 -11.98 20.11
N ASP A 165 -14.98 -11.72 19.19
CA ASP A 165 -14.95 -10.51 18.39
C ASP A 165 -14.85 -10.87 16.90
N LEU A 166 -15.77 -10.33 16.11
CA LEU A 166 -15.87 -10.64 14.69
C LEU A 166 -14.71 -10.03 13.88
N ALA A 167 -14.21 -8.86 14.27
CA ALA A 167 -13.07 -8.23 13.62
C ALA A 167 -11.80 -9.07 13.81
N ASN A 168 -11.56 -9.52 15.05
CA ASN A 168 -10.50 -10.47 15.38
C ASN A 168 -10.70 -11.78 14.62
N ALA A 169 -11.89 -12.36 14.63
CA ALA A 169 -12.14 -13.63 13.94
C ALA A 169 -11.82 -13.54 12.42
N LEU A 170 -12.22 -12.46 11.76
CA LEU A 170 -11.93 -12.24 10.34
C LEU A 170 -10.43 -12.06 10.09
N ASN A 171 -9.80 -11.10 10.78
CA ASN A 171 -8.42 -10.74 10.52
C ASN A 171 -7.45 -11.86 10.93
N LEU A 172 -7.66 -12.49 12.09
CA LEU A 172 -6.83 -13.61 12.55
C LEU A 172 -7.06 -14.87 11.69
N GLY A 173 -8.26 -15.06 11.16
CA GLY A 173 -8.54 -16.12 10.17
C GLY A 173 -7.67 -15.96 8.93
N ILE A 174 -7.62 -14.76 8.35
CA ILE A 174 -6.74 -14.45 7.20
C ILE A 174 -5.26 -14.63 7.56
N MET A 175 -4.85 -14.33 8.80
CA MET A 175 -3.47 -14.56 9.24
C MET A 175 -3.12 -16.05 9.33
N ALA A 176 -4.09 -16.87 9.76
CA ALA A 176 -3.93 -18.32 9.75
C ALA A 176 -3.78 -18.82 8.31
N ASP A 177 -4.64 -18.38 7.39
CA ASP A 177 -4.56 -18.77 5.98
C ASP A 177 -3.22 -18.37 5.35
N LEU A 178 -2.72 -17.15 5.63
CA LEU A 178 -1.39 -16.71 5.19
C LEU A 178 -0.25 -17.58 5.72
N ALA A 179 -0.37 -18.16 6.92
CA ALA A 179 0.64 -19.06 7.48
C ALA A 179 0.62 -20.45 6.81
N TYR A 180 -0.53 -20.86 6.26
CA TYR A 180 -0.70 -22.12 5.51
C TYR A 180 -0.40 -22.00 4.02
N ALA A 181 -0.50 -20.79 3.46
CA ALA A 181 -0.34 -20.52 2.04
C ALA A 181 1.05 -20.88 1.49
N GLU A 182 1.15 -20.94 0.16
CA GLU A 182 2.44 -21.07 -0.52
C GLU A 182 3.36 -19.90 -0.18
N GLU A 183 4.61 -20.20 0.16
CA GLU A 183 5.55 -19.22 0.71
C GLU A 183 5.91 -18.14 -0.31
N PHE A 184 5.92 -18.49 -1.60
CA PHE A 184 6.34 -17.62 -2.68
C PHE A 184 5.24 -17.50 -3.72
N LEU A 185 5.06 -16.28 -4.23
CA LEU A 185 4.20 -16.06 -5.38
C LEU A 185 4.85 -16.66 -6.64
N PRO A 186 4.16 -17.56 -7.38
CA PRO A 186 4.74 -18.28 -8.52
C PRO A 186 5.38 -17.37 -9.58
N ASP A 187 4.82 -16.18 -9.79
CA ASP A 187 5.23 -15.25 -10.86
C ASP A 187 6.20 -14.15 -10.41
N LYS A 188 6.51 -14.05 -9.11
CA LYS A 188 7.23 -12.88 -8.56
C LYS A 188 8.47 -13.24 -7.74
N ASP A 189 8.71 -14.53 -7.47
CA ASP A 189 9.77 -14.99 -6.55
C ASP A 189 9.81 -14.15 -5.25
N THR A 190 8.63 -13.69 -4.83
CA THR A 190 8.44 -12.76 -3.72
C THR A 190 7.71 -13.51 -2.64
N HIS A 191 8.25 -13.45 -1.43
CA HIS A 191 7.64 -14.07 -0.27
C HIS A 191 6.25 -13.49 -0.02
N LEU A 192 5.22 -14.34 0.06
CA LEU A 192 3.82 -13.96 0.09
C LEU A 192 3.47 -13.08 1.30
N ILE A 193 4.00 -13.41 2.47
CA ILE A 193 3.79 -12.63 3.70
C ILE A 193 4.40 -11.23 3.56
N SER A 194 5.62 -11.12 3.01
CA SER A 194 6.24 -9.82 2.71
C SER A 194 5.42 -9.03 1.70
N TYR A 195 4.96 -9.68 0.62
CA TYR A 195 4.10 -9.03 -0.36
C TYR A 195 2.81 -8.48 0.25
N PHE A 196 2.17 -9.22 1.15
CA PHE A 196 0.95 -8.78 1.81
C PHE A 196 1.19 -7.56 2.71
N PHE A 197 2.20 -7.58 3.57
CA PHE A 197 2.42 -6.48 4.52
C PHE A 197 3.18 -5.29 3.91
N GLU A 198 4.16 -5.54 3.06
CA GLU A 198 5.02 -4.49 2.49
C GLU A 198 4.46 -3.86 1.22
N GLN A 199 3.51 -4.53 0.53
CA GLN A 199 2.87 -3.97 -0.67
C GLN A 199 1.36 -3.79 -0.49
N LYS A 200 0.60 -4.85 -0.18
CA LYS A 200 -0.87 -4.75 -0.10
C LYS A 200 -1.33 -3.82 1.03
N CYS A 201 -0.71 -3.88 2.19
CA CYS A 201 -1.05 -3.00 3.31
C CYS A 201 -0.58 -1.55 3.10
N GLN A 202 0.30 -1.27 2.14
CA GLN A 202 0.78 0.09 1.86
C GLN A 202 0.09 0.73 0.64
N ASP A 203 -0.68 -0.06 -0.09
CA ASP A 203 -1.42 0.38 -1.27
C ASP A 203 -2.82 0.91 -0.87
N LEU A 204 -2.97 2.23 -0.79
CA LEU A 204 -4.25 2.88 -0.50
C LEU A 204 -5.16 2.98 -1.73
N SER A 205 -4.94 2.18 -2.77
CA SER A 205 -5.85 2.09 -3.91
C SER A 205 -7.01 1.11 -3.70
N CYS A 206 -6.82 0.08 -2.90
CA CYS A 206 -7.83 -0.90 -2.51
C CYS A 206 -7.75 -1.19 -1.02
N LEU A 207 -8.67 -2.01 -0.48
CA LEU A 207 -8.45 -2.65 0.82
C LEU A 207 -7.54 -3.86 0.61
N PRO A 208 -6.65 -4.18 1.56
CA PRO A 208 -5.83 -5.38 1.50
C PRO A 208 -6.73 -6.61 1.35
N GLN A 209 -6.33 -7.49 0.46
CA GLN A 209 -7.06 -8.71 0.14
C GLN A 209 -6.09 -9.86 0.17
N PHE A 210 -6.49 -10.92 0.86
CA PHE A 210 -5.86 -12.21 0.69
C PHE A 210 -6.68 -12.99 -0.35
N ALA A 211 -6.03 -13.31 -1.46
CA ALA A 211 -6.67 -13.82 -2.65
C ALA A 211 -5.97 -15.10 -3.09
N GLU A 212 -6.57 -16.24 -2.75
CA GLU A 212 -6.28 -17.51 -3.39
C GLU A 212 -7.42 -17.80 -4.35
N PHE A 213 -7.18 -17.64 -5.66
CA PHE A 213 -8.20 -17.95 -6.66
C PHE A 213 -8.80 -19.33 -6.39
N PRO A 214 -10.15 -19.46 -6.33
CA PRO A 214 -11.18 -18.49 -6.73
C PRO A 214 -11.71 -17.59 -5.60
N ASN A 215 -11.22 -17.71 -4.37
CA ASN A 215 -11.73 -17.00 -3.20
C ASN A 215 -10.94 -15.72 -2.91
N TYR A 216 -11.66 -14.60 -2.74
CA TYR A 216 -11.09 -13.30 -2.44
C TYR A 216 -11.65 -12.84 -1.10
N PHE A 217 -10.85 -12.90 -0.04
CA PHE A 217 -11.26 -12.42 1.28
C PHE A 217 -10.72 -11.00 1.48
N HIS A 218 -11.65 -10.06 1.64
CA HIS A 218 -11.31 -8.72 2.10
C HIS A 218 -10.96 -8.76 3.58
N THR A 219 -9.88 -8.08 3.95
CA THR A 219 -9.60 -7.84 5.36
C THR A 219 -10.53 -6.76 5.89
N LEU A 220 -10.76 -6.75 7.20
CA LEU A 220 -11.16 -5.53 7.88
C LEU A 220 -9.88 -4.72 8.11
N ALA A 221 -9.82 -3.50 7.60
CA ALA A 221 -8.65 -2.64 7.74
C ALA A 221 -9.04 -1.22 8.11
N VAL A 222 -8.15 -0.55 8.84
CA VAL A 222 -8.21 0.87 9.16
C VAL A 222 -6.96 1.55 8.63
N ASP A 223 -7.07 2.81 8.22
CA ASP A 223 -5.90 3.58 7.81
C ASP A 223 -5.21 4.21 9.04
N VAL A 224 -3.89 4.20 9.06
CA VAL A 224 -3.03 4.81 10.09
C VAL A 224 -1.96 5.71 9.43
N PRO A 225 -1.34 6.65 10.17
CA PRO A 225 -0.14 7.34 9.71
C PRO A 225 0.90 6.37 9.13
N PHE A 226 1.60 6.74 8.06
CA PHE A 226 2.53 5.81 7.40
C PHE A 226 3.65 5.32 8.33
N ARG A 227 4.12 6.14 9.27
CA ARG A 227 5.07 5.71 10.32
C ARG A 227 4.54 4.60 11.25
N GLU A 228 3.22 4.43 11.34
CA GLU A 228 2.55 3.41 12.16
C GLU A 228 2.19 2.15 11.36
N ARG A 229 2.59 2.07 10.08
CA ARG A 229 2.38 0.90 9.21
C ARG A 229 3.00 -0.37 9.78
N TYR A 230 2.66 -1.51 9.17
CA TYR A 230 3.40 -2.74 9.39
C TYR A 230 4.86 -2.62 8.92
N LEU A 231 5.79 -2.97 9.80
CA LEU A 231 7.21 -3.13 9.48
C LEU A 231 7.47 -4.45 8.76
N LYS A 232 8.72 -4.66 8.35
CA LYS A 232 9.14 -5.85 7.63
C LYS A 232 8.83 -7.12 8.45
N PRO A 233 8.05 -8.08 7.92
CA PRO A 233 7.74 -9.30 8.63
C PRO A 233 8.98 -10.20 8.79
N THR A 234 9.03 -10.93 9.89
CA THR A 234 9.99 -12.01 10.10
C THR A 234 9.31 -13.34 9.83
N TYR A 235 9.97 -14.24 9.11
CA TYR A 235 9.43 -15.54 8.74
C TYR A 235 10.41 -16.67 9.09
N LEU A 236 9.87 -17.78 9.58
CA LEU A 236 10.58 -19.00 9.94
C LEU A 236 9.86 -20.20 9.33
N ASN A 237 10.64 -21.10 8.73
CA ASN A 237 10.15 -22.35 8.16
C ASN A 237 11.09 -23.49 8.56
N THR A 238 10.55 -24.57 9.14
CA THR A 238 11.33 -25.75 9.53
C THR A 238 11.42 -26.79 8.40
N ALA A 239 10.62 -26.63 7.34
CA ALA A 239 10.71 -27.47 6.15
C ALA A 239 11.95 -27.08 5.34
N HIS A 240 13.07 -27.76 5.53
CA HIS A 240 14.27 -27.51 4.74
C HIS A 240 14.81 -28.79 4.09
N PRO A 241 14.78 -28.90 2.75
CA PRO A 241 15.82 -29.58 2.00
C PRO A 241 17.00 -28.60 1.83
N GLY A 242 18.13 -28.86 2.49
CA GLY A 242 19.38 -28.13 2.27
C GLY A 242 20.15 -27.66 3.52
N ARG A 243 19.59 -27.82 4.72
CA ARG A 243 20.30 -27.54 5.99
C ARG A 243 20.51 -28.79 6.83
N ASP A 244 19.49 -29.65 6.86
CA ASP A 244 19.52 -30.99 7.45
C ASP A 244 19.04 -31.99 6.40
N GLU A 245 19.68 -33.16 6.33
CA GLU A 245 19.29 -34.23 5.39
C GLU A 245 17.93 -34.86 5.75
N ASN A 246 17.41 -34.58 6.96
CA ASN A 246 16.12 -35.05 7.49
C ASN A 246 15.45 -33.96 8.34
N PRO A 247 14.61 -33.09 7.77
CA PRO A 247 13.86 -32.11 8.55
C PRO A 247 12.85 -32.79 9.50
N GLU A 248 12.82 -32.39 10.78
CA GLU A 248 11.84 -32.84 11.78
C GLU A 248 10.51 -32.05 11.66
N GLY A 249 9.90 -32.07 10.48
CA GLY A 249 8.61 -31.43 10.20
C GLY A 249 8.68 -30.13 9.41
N ASP A 250 7.53 -29.49 9.22
CA ASP A 250 7.31 -28.38 8.28
C ASP A 250 6.47 -27.26 8.89
N SER A 251 6.75 -26.94 10.16
CA SER A 251 6.14 -25.81 10.83
C SER A 251 6.56 -24.48 10.19
N ARG A 252 5.60 -23.55 10.11
CA ARG A 252 5.81 -22.19 9.60
C ARG A 252 5.36 -21.18 10.61
N LEU A 253 6.12 -20.11 10.80
CA LEU A 253 5.79 -19.03 11.72
C LEU A 253 6.16 -17.69 11.10
N PHE A 254 5.30 -16.69 11.26
CA PHE A 254 5.68 -15.32 10.99
C PHE A 254 5.27 -14.37 12.11
N THR A 255 6.03 -13.29 12.21
CA THR A 255 5.70 -12.15 13.05
C THR A 255 5.74 -10.87 12.23
N VAL A 256 4.85 -9.94 12.54
CA VAL A 256 4.86 -8.59 11.97
C VAL A 256 4.31 -7.60 12.97
N GLU A 257 4.90 -6.42 13.04
CA GLU A 257 4.53 -5.38 14.01
C GLU A 257 4.12 -4.10 13.32
N CYS A 258 3.17 -3.37 13.92
CA CYS A 258 2.81 -2.01 13.55
C CYS A 258 2.80 -1.12 14.80
N GLY A 259 2.44 0.16 14.65
CA GLY A 259 2.39 1.10 15.78
C GLY A 259 1.41 0.72 16.91
N ALA A 260 0.47 -0.19 16.65
CA ALA A 260 -0.58 -0.58 17.59
C ALA A 260 -0.39 -1.99 18.20
N HIS A 261 0.10 -2.96 17.43
CA HIS A 261 0.15 -4.36 17.86
C HIS A 261 1.19 -5.18 17.10
N VAL A 262 1.51 -6.35 17.66
CA VAL A 262 2.31 -7.40 17.02
C VAL A 262 1.40 -8.58 16.68
N LEU A 263 1.45 -9.00 15.43
CA LEU A 263 0.82 -10.23 14.93
C LEU A 263 1.81 -11.38 15.01
N VAL A 264 1.34 -12.50 15.54
CA VAL A 264 2.08 -13.77 15.55
C VAL A 264 1.17 -14.86 15.01
N ALA A 265 1.57 -15.47 13.90
CA ALA A 265 0.84 -16.57 13.27
C ALA A 265 1.75 -17.79 13.13
N TRP A 266 1.20 -18.96 13.44
CA TRP A 266 1.91 -20.23 13.43
C TRP A 266 1.06 -21.33 12.78
N CYS A 267 1.71 -22.11 11.92
CA CYS A 267 1.23 -23.35 11.35
C CYS A 267 2.09 -24.50 11.89
N GLY A 268 1.46 -25.48 12.54
CA GLY A 268 2.15 -26.62 13.15
C GLY A 268 2.67 -27.64 12.15
N THR A 269 1.88 -28.01 11.14
CA THR A 269 2.26 -28.94 10.08
C THR A 269 1.66 -28.46 8.77
N ALA A 270 2.50 -28.23 7.75
CA ALA A 270 2.10 -27.67 6.46
C ALA A 270 1.82 -28.74 5.39
N SER A 271 2.33 -29.97 5.52
CA SER A 271 2.15 -31.08 4.58
C SER A 271 0.90 -31.92 4.86
N GLY A 272 0.42 -32.63 3.83
CA GLY A 272 -0.77 -33.50 3.86
C GLY A 272 -0.70 -34.74 4.78
N LEU A 273 0.23 -34.77 5.75
CA LEU A 273 0.33 -35.78 6.80
C LEU A 273 -0.62 -35.51 7.99
N ASN A 274 -1.71 -34.79 7.75
CA ASN A 274 -2.71 -34.34 8.75
C ASN A 274 -3.48 -35.47 9.47
N VAL A 275 -3.22 -36.74 9.18
CA VAL A 275 -3.91 -37.87 9.85
C VAL A 275 -3.04 -38.51 10.95
N GLY A 276 -1.71 -38.37 10.89
CA GLY A 276 -0.79 -39.11 11.77
C GLY A 276 -0.22 -38.30 12.95
N THR A 277 0.20 -37.06 12.69
CA THR A 277 0.96 -36.25 13.67
C THR A 277 0.08 -35.56 14.72
N ASP A 278 -1.19 -35.28 14.41
CA ASP A 278 -2.16 -34.70 15.35
C ASP A 278 -2.52 -35.64 16.52
N PHE A 279 -2.26 -36.94 16.38
CA PHE A 279 -2.50 -37.91 17.45
C PHE A 279 -1.34 -37.98 18.48
N LEU A 280 -0.14 -37.54 18.12
CA LEU A 280 1.09 -37.76 18.91
C LEU A 280 1.61 -36.52 19.65
N LEU A 281 1.22 -35.30 19.27
CA LEU A 281 1.56 -34.09 20.04
C LEU A 281 0.62 -33.90 21.24
N ARG A 282 0.66 -34.86 22.18
CA ARG A 282 0.17 -34.65 23.54
C ARG A 282 1.25 -33.93 24.37
N ARG A 283 0.92 -32.69 24.74
CA ARG A 283 1.52 -31.90 25.85
C ARG A 283 3.00 -31.50 25.69
N SER A 284 3.20 -30.33 25.11
CA SER A 284 4.31 -29.44 25.45
C SER A 284 3.76 -28.03 25.63
N VAL A 285 3.60 -27.58 26.88
CA VAL A 285 3.33 -26.18 27.20
C VAL A 285 4.68 -25.46 27.19
N VAL A 286 4.95 -24.67 26.16
CA VAL A 286 6.08 -23.73 26.18
C VAL A 286 5.59 -22.44 26.83
N ARG A 287 6.00 -22.19 28.08
CA ARG A 287 5.95 -20.86 28.69
C ARG A 287 7.20 -20.11 28.26
N GLN A 288 7.06 -19.10 27.41
CA GLN A 288 8.06 -18.05 27.26
C GLN A 288 7.50 -16.74 27.81
N SER A 289 8.16 -16.20 28.83
CA SER A 289 7.92 -14.85 29.32
C SER A 289 8.75 -13.88 28.50
N TRP A 290 8.08 -12.95 27.81
CA TRP A 290 8.73 -11.77 27.25
C TRP A 290 8.18 -10.54 27.98
N ALA A 291 9.06 -9.83 28.68
CA ALA A 291 8.73 -8.60 29.38
C ALA A 291 8.79 -7.43 28.40
N GLY A 292 7.73 -6.63 28.31
CA GLY A 292 7.82 -5.27 27.75
C GLY A 292 6.64 -4.74 26.94
N TRP A 293 5.66 -5.56 26.55
CA TRP A 293 4.54 -5.11 25.72
C TRP A 293 3.22 -5.64 26.30
N GLU A 294 2.24 -4.76 26.50
CA GLU A 294 0.99 -5.10 27.21
C GLU A 294 0.00 -5.93 26.36
N THR A 295 0.18 -6.04 25.03
CA THR A 295 -0.72 -6.81 24.15
C THR A 295 0.03 -7.59 23.05
N CYS A 296 0.19 -8.90 23.22
CA CYS A 296 0.57 -9.83 22.15
C CYS A 296 -0.62 -10.76 21.86
N THR A 297 -1.16 -10.75 20.65
CA THR A 297 -2.22 -11.68 20.23
C THR A 297 -1.60 -12.82 19.44
N VAL A 298 -1.66 -14.04 19.99
CA VAL A 298 -1.16 -15.25 19.34
C VAL A 298 -2.33 -15.99 18.67
N VAL A 299 -2.25 -16.20 17.36
CA VAL A 299 -3.25 -17.00 16.64
C VAL A 299 -2.94 -18.48 16.83
N PHE A 300 -3.87 -19.19 17.45
CA PHE A 300 -3.85 -20.65 17.53
C PHE A 300 -5.14 -21.18 16.91
N TRP A 301 -5.08 -21.67 15.67
CA TRP A 301 -6.23 -22.32 15.06
C TRP A 301 -6.08 -23.84 15.22
N ARG A 302 -7.02 -24.44 15.95
CA ARG A 302 -7.15 -25.89 16.11
C ARG A 302 -8.36 -26.32 15.30
N LEU A 303 -8.15 -26.96 14.15
CA LEU A 303 -9.24 -27.54 13.36
C LEU A 303 -9.87 -28.69 14.17
N ILE A 304 -11.05 -28.47 14.78
CA ILE A 304 -11.84 -29.55 15.42
C ILE A 304 -13.15 -29.75 14.62
N SER A 305 -13.14 -30.84 13.84
CA SER A 305 -14.24 -31.67 13.33
C SER A 305 -15.53 -31.02 12.79
N TRP A 306 -15.79 -31.23 11.49
CA TRP A 306 -17.15 -31.35 10.93
C TRP A 306 -17.28 -32.61 10.04
N LEU A 307 -16.96 -33.79 10.59
CA LEU A 307 -17.32 -35.10 10.00
C LEU A 307 -17.50 -36.17 11.10
N ASN A 308 -18.38 -35.93 12.07
CA ASN A 308 -18.94 -36.98 12.92
C ASN A 308 -20.37 -36.57 13.32
N GLY A 309 -21.28 -36.70 12.37
CA GLY A 309 -22.68 -36.35 12.56
C GLY A 309 -23.58 -37.01 11.53
N SER A 310 -23.40 -38.32 11.27
CA SER A 310 -24.36 -39.15 10.53
C SER A 310 -24.01 -40.63 10.69
N SER A 311 -24.40 -41.25 11.79
CA SER A 311 -24.71 -42.69 11.87
C SER A 311 -25.41 -42.97 13.18
N GLY A 312 -26.73 -42.89 13.14
CA GLY A 312 -27.60 -43.13 14.29
C GLY A 312 -29.07 -43.06 13.91
N ILE A 313 -29.48 -43.81 12.87
CA ILE A 313 -30.89 -44.21 12.64
C ILE A 313 -30.89 -45.64 12.04
N SER A 314 -30.93 -46.65 12.91
CA SER A 314 -31.80 -47.83 12.95
C SER A 314 -31.22 -48.87 13.89
#